data_AF-A0AAV3XJ02-F1
#
_entry.id   AF-A0AAV3XJ02-F1
#
_cell.length_a   1.000
_cell.length_b   1.000
_cell.length_c   1.000
_cell.angle_alpha   90.00
_cell.angle_beta   90.00
_cell.angle_gamma   90.00
#
_symmetry.space_group_name_H-M   'P 1'
#
loop_
_entity.id
_entity.type
_entity.pdbx_description
1 polymer ?
#
loop_
_entity_poly.entity_id
_entity_poly.type
_entity_poly.pdbx_seq_one_letter_code
_entity_poly.pdbx_strand_id
1 'polypeptide(L)'
;MSNEDLETNEFELCLDIFEGEARAAEQGDAEPRGPWSGLIKDAPGCSTEIVNGLSQQLIHQVNAISGNLLVPFDDLDNLELGPAAWPFLIPPAKEALGKAIQDRGTKLKVNSAYRTLPQQYLLFKWGNGCGYPIVAKPGTSNHQSGIAIDIDDPGGWRPYLSKYGWVWLGEKDPPHFDYKGAGTQDLRSSATLAFQKLWNKNNPNQKITEDGAYGNQVQGCLNQTLAKGFEMAPWDDHPRTMRLFSPRMQGSDVQKLQEALIKAGFTLDADGVYGPGTDTAVKQFQEKNGMTVDGIVGSQTLVKLIT
;
A
#
# COMPACT_ATOMS: atom_id res chain seq x y z
N MET A 1 -38.69 -15.51 16.36
CA MET A 1 -37.77 -14.78 15.47
C MET A 1 -37.01 -15.83 14.69
N SER A 2 -37.28 -15.93 13.39
CA SER A 2 -36.74 -16.94 12.48
C SER A 2 -35.31 -16.60 12.07
N ASN A 3 -34.51 -17.62 11.75
CA ASN A 3 -33.11 -17.51 11.32
C ASN A 3 -32.89 -16.71 10.01
N GLU A 4 -33.94 -16.29 9.31
CA GLU A 4 -33.84 -15.50 8.07
C GLU A 4 -33.62 -13.98 8.32
N ASP A 5 -33.91 -13.47 9.52
CA ASP A 5 -33.76 -12.03 9.83
C ASP A 5 -32.32 -11.64 10.27
N LEU A 6 -31.42 -12.62 10.41
CA LEU A 6 -30.02 -12.38 10.81
C LEU A 6 -29.05 -12.32 9.62
N GLU A 7 -29.41 -12.88 8.45
CA GLU A 7 -28.56 -12.83 7.25
C GLU A 7 -28.75 -11.55 6.43
N THR A 8 -29.89 -10.86 6.56
CA THR A 8 -30.19 -9.62 5.82
C THR A 8 -29.52 -8.38 6.41
N ASN A 9 -29.11 -8.41 7.68
CA ASN A 9 -28.55 -7.25 8.39
C ASN A 9 -27.03 -7.05 8.16
N GLU A 10 -26.31 -8.09 7.71
CA GLU A 10 -24.87 -7.96 7.40
C GLU A 10 -24.58 -7.26 6.07
N PHE A 11 -25.56 -7.24 5.15
CA PHE A 11 -25.41 -6.64 3.82
C PHE A 11 -25.64 -5.12 3.78
N GLU A 12 -26.41 -4.57 4.71
CA GLU A 12 -26.75 -3.13 4.74
C GLU A 12 -25.73 -2.26 5.46
N LEU A 13 -24.84 -2.85 6.26
CA LEU A 13 -23.74 -2.13 6.92
C LEU A 13 -22.81 -1.54 5.85
N CYS A 14 -22.76 -0.20 5.81
CA CYS A 14 -22.00 0.68 4.91
C CYS A 14 -22.74 1.20 3.66
N LEU A 15 -23.96 0.77 3.31
CA LEU A 15 -24.61 1.21 2.05
C LEU A 15 -25.01 2.71 2.03
N ASP A 16 -25.33 3.30 3.17
CA ASP A 16 -26.01 4.60 3.25
C ASP A 16 -25.10 5.83 3.46
N ILE A 17 -23.77 5.67 3.47
CA ILE A 17 -22.84 6.78 3.83
C ILE A 17 -22.93 7.95 2.85
N PHE A 18 -23.18 7.67 1.57
CA PHE A 18 -23.17 8.69 0.51
C PHE A 18 -24.56 9.13 0.03
N GLU A 19 -25.65 8.52 0.52
CA GLU A 19 -27.02 8.94 0.16
C GLU A 19 -27.60 9.98 1.15
N GLY A 20 -27.14 10.00 2.42
CA GLY A 20 -27.66 10.90 3.45
C GLY A 20 -26.93 12.23 3.61
N GLU A 21 -25.64 12.28 3.30
CA GLU A 21 -24.84 13.49 3.32
C GLU A 21 -23.88 13.42 2.13
N ALA A 22 -24.24 14.08 1.03
CA ALA A 22 -23.21 14.63 0.17
C ALA A 22 -22.38 15.56 1.06
N ARG A 23 -21.34 15.04 1.72
CA ARG A 23 -20.17 15.84 2.06
C ARG A 23 -19.72 16.40 0.71
N ALA A 24 -20.26 17.56 0.38
CA ALA A 24 -19.65 18.45 -0.57
C ALA A 24 -18.19 18.45 -0.15
N ALA A 25 -17.33 17.88 -1.00
CA ALA A 25 -15.91 18.15 -0.90
C ALA A 25 -15.83 19.67 -0.96
N GLU A 26 -15.73 20.31 0.20
CA GLU A 26 -15.40 21.73 0.24
C GLU A 26 -14.09 21.82 -0.52
N GLN A 27 -14.14 22.52 -1.65
CA GLN A 27 -12.96 22.92 -2.40
C GLN A 27 -12.21 23.93 -1.52
N GLY A 28 -11.50 23.41 -0.53
CA GLY A 28 -10.69 24.15 0.42
C GLY A 28 -9.41 23.34 0.63
N ASP A 29 -8.35 23.80 -0.02
CA ASP A 29 -6.97 23.32 0.05
C ASP A 29 -6.65 21.99 -0.66
N ALA A 30 -5.62 22.06 -1.53
CA ALA A 30 -5.21 21.04 -2.48
C ALA A 30 -4.90 19.70 -1.78
N GLU A 31 -5.72 18.69 -2.04
CA GLU A 31 -5.72 17.49 -1.19
C GLU A 31 -4.54 16.53 -1.44
N PRO A 32 -3.75 16.20 -0.41
CA PRO A 32 -2.46 15.53 -0.52
C PRO A 32 -2.57 13.99 -0.63
N ARG A 33 -3.60 13.42 -1.24
CA ARG A 33 -3.84 11.95 -1.15
C ARG A 33 -4.23 11.24 -2.45
N GLY A 34 -4.04 11.87 -3.60
CA GLY A 34 -4.09 11.19 -4.90
C GLY A 34 -4.96 11.89 -5.94
N PRO A 35 -4.95 11.40 -7.18
CA PRO A 35 -5.48 12.13 -8.33
C PRO A 35 -7.00 12.11 -8.44
N TRP A 36 -7.70 11.26 -7.66
CA TRP A 36 -9.13 11.08 -7.79
C TRP A 36 -9.82 10.99 -6.42
N SER A 37 -10.87 11.79 -6.26
CA SER A 37 -11.60 11.97 -5.00
C SER A 37 -12.88 11.14 -4.88
N GLY A 38 -13.23 10.32 -5.87
CA GLY A 38 -14.46 9.51 -5.84
C GLY A 38 -14.34 8.19 -5.07
N LEU A 39 -15.47 7.47 -5.00
CA LEU A 39 -15.60 6.18 -4.32
C LEU A 39 -14.93 5.06 -5.11
N ILE A 40 -14.26 4.12 -4.45
CA ILE A 40 -13.55 3.03 -5.14
C ILE A 40 -14.49 2.23 -6.08
N LYS A 41 -15.77 2.07 -5.72
CA LYS A 41 -16.78 1.43 -6.59
C LYS A 41 -17.03 2.16 -7.92
N ASP A 42 -16.67 3.43 -8.02
CA ASP A 42 -16.87 4.28 -9.21
C ASP A 42 -15.55 4.57 -9.94
N ALA A 43 -14.43 3.98 -9.49
CA ALA A 43 -13.11 4.23 -10.05
C ALA A 43 -13.06 3.95 -11.57
N PRO A 44 -12.70 4.95 -12.39
CA PRO A 44 -12.59 4.81 -13.84
C PRO A 44 -11.27 4.19 -14.27
N GLY A 45 -11.20 3.81 -15.55
CA GLY A 45 -9.96 3.38 -16.21
C GLY A 45 -9.49 1.99 -15.77
N CYS A 46 -8.19 1.74 -15.95
CA CYS A 46 -7.56 0.44 -15.77
C CYS A 46 -6.27 0.51 -14.93
N SER A 47 -6.06 1.62 -14.21
CA SER A 47 -4.86 1.84 -13.40
C SER A 47 -5.20 1.80 -11.91
N THR A 48 -4.58 0.86 -11.21
CA THR A 48 -4.69 0.77 -9.74
C THR A 48 -3.99 1.92 -9.01
N GLU A 49 -3.31 2.83 -9.72
CA GLU A 49 -2.70 4.02 -9.12
C GLU A 49 -3.74 4.97 -8.50
N ILE A 50 -4.99 4.88 -8.95
CA ILE A 50 -6.08 5.71 -8.46
C ILE A 50 -6.33 5.52 -6.95
N VAL A 51 -5.98 4.36 -6.39
CA VAL A 51 -6.07 4.05 -4.95
C VAL A 51 -4.74 4.15 -4.22
N ASN A 52 -3.75 4.87 -4.76
CA ASN A 52 -2.43 4.98 -4.13
C ASN A 52 -2.49 5.59 -2.72
N GLY A 53 -3.32 6.61 -2.50
CA GLY A 53 -3.51 7.23 -1.18
C GLY A 53 -4.00 6.24 -0.14
N LEU A 54 -5.11 5.56 -0.42
CA LEU A 54 -5.63 4.51 0.45
C LEU A 54 -4.64 3.35 0.62
N SER A 55 -3.98 2.92 -0.45
CA SER A 55 -3.04 1.80 -0.42
C SER A 55 -1.87 2.07 0.53
N GLN A 56 -1.35 3.29 0.56
CA GLN A 56 -0.31 3.68 1.50
C GLN A 56 -0.78 3.64 2.97
N GLN A 57 -2.00 4.12 3.24
CA GLN A 57 -2.61 4.01 4.58
C GLN A 57 -2.68 2.55 5.01
N LEU A 58 -3.19 1.68 4.14
CA LEU A 58 -3.34 0.27 4.47
C LEU A 58 -2.00 -0.44 4.65
N ILE A 59 -0.96 -0.11 3.88
CA ILE A 59 0.39 -0.67 4.09
C ILE A 59 0.96 -0.27 5.45
N HIS A 60 0.83 1.00 5.83
CA HIS A 60 1.25 1.43 7.17
C HIS A 60 0.46 0.68 8.25
N GLN A 61 -0.86 0.59 8.10
CA GLN A 61 -1.72 -0.06 9.10
C GLN A 61 -1.41 -1.56 9.21
N VAL A 62 -1.11 -2.25 8.12
CA VAL A 62 -0.63 -3.65 8.15
C VAL A 62 0.64 -3.76 8.97
N ASN A 63 1.60 -2.86 8.78
CA ASN A 63 2.85 -2.84 9.53
C ASN A 63 2.64 -2.54 11.01
N ALA A 64 1.71 -1.63 11.36
CA ALA A 64 1.36 -1.34 12.74
C ALA A 64 0.72 -2.55 13.43
N ILE A 65 -0.09 -3.34 12.73
CA ILE A 65 -0.74 -4.56 13.27
C ILE A 65 0.26 -5.71 13.36
N SER A 66 1.11 -5.88 12.34
CA SER A 66 1.87 -7.12 12.14
C SER A 66 3.35 -7.00 12.52
N GLY A 67 3.79 -5.86 13.08
CA GLY A 67 5.18 -5.68 13.51
C GLY A 67 6.16 -5.47 12.34
N ASN A 68 5.78 -4.62 11.38
CA ASN A 68 6.60 -4.26 10.20
C ASN A 68 6.91 -5.42 9.24
N LEU A 69 5.95 -6.32 9.02
CA LEU A 69 6.10 -7.46 8.11
C LEU A 69 5.93 -7.13 6.62
N LEU A 70 5.62 -5.90 6.22
CA LEU A 70 5.77 -5.43 4.84
C LEU A 70 6.94 -4.46 4.77
N VAL A 71 8.05 -4.93 4.23
CA VAL A 71 9.26 -4.14 4.06
C VAL A 71 9.46 -3.77 2.60
N PRO A 72 9.92 -2.54 2.32
CA PRO A 72 10.29 -2.14 0.97
C PRO A 72 11.46 -2.99 0.46
N PHE A 73 11.48 -3.35 -0.82
CA PHE A 73 12.60 -4.03 -1.48
C PHE A 73 13.18 -3.26 -2.69
N ASP A 74 12.71 -2.04 -2.93
CA ASP A 74 13.22 -1.14 -3.98
C ASP A 74 14.65 -0.63 -3.74
N ASP A 75 15.23 -0.97 -2.59
CA ASP A 75 16.63 -0.77 -2.23
C ASP A 75 17.55 -1.91 -2.69
N LEU A 76 17.03 -2.99 -3.29
CA LEU A 76 17.86 -4.07 -3.82
C LEU A 76 18.59 -3.63 -5.10
N ASP A 77 19.89 -3.89 -5.15
CA ASP A 77 20.70 -3.69 -6.36
C ASP A 77 20.19 -4.54 -7.53
N ASN A 78 20.46 -4.10 -8.77
CA ASN A 78 20.06 -4.80 -9.99
C ASN A 78 18.55 -5.11 -10.07
N LEU A 79 17.72 -4.22 -9.53
CA LEU A 79 16.27 -4.30 -9.59
C LEU A 79 15.69 -3.21 -10.50
N GLU A 80 14.66 -3.57 -11.25
CA GLU A 80 13.78 -2.65 -11.97
C GLU A 80 12.33 -2.96 -11.61
N LEU A 81 11.57 -1.92 -11.28
CA LEU A 81 10.17 -2.02 -10.89
C LEU A 81 9.30 -1.51 -12.03
N GLY A 82 8.33 -2.32 -12.44
CA GLY A 82 7.24 -1.87 -13.29
C GLY A 82 6.38 -0.80 -12.57
N PRO A 83 5.64 0.02 -13.31
CA PRO A 83 4.83 1.11 -12.74
C PRO A 83 3.76 0.63 -11.75
N ALA A 84 3.28 -0.62 -11.92
CA ALA A 84 2.31 -1.25 -11.02
C ALA A 84 2.96 -2.06 -9.88
N ALA A 85 4.29 -2.18 -9.84
CA ALA A 85 4.98 -2.96 -8.83
C ALA A 85 5.09 -2.16 -7.55
N TRP A 86 4.28 -2.53 -6.56
CA TRP A 86 4.40 -2.02 -5.20
C TRP A 86 5.47 -2.83 -4.48
N PRO A 87 6.67 -2.25 -4.23
CA PRO A 87 7.84 -3.03 -3.86
C PRO A 87 7.85 -3.40 -2.39
N PHE A 88 6.79 -4.03 -1.90
CA PHE A 88 6.72 -4.57 -0.55
C PHE A 88 6.71 -6.09 -0.59
N LEU A 89 7.48 -6.69 0.30
CA LEU A 89 7.52 -8.13 0.56
C LEU A 89 7.64 -8.36 2.06
N ILE A 90 7.38 -9.58 2.51
CA ILE A 90 7.81 -9.99 3.84
C ILE A 90 9.34 -10.05 3.92
N PRO A 91 9.95 -9.80 5.10
CA PRO A 91 11.41 -9.80 5.25
C PRO A 91 12.13 -11.02 4.67
N PRO A 92 11.71 -12.28 4.91
CA PRO A 92 12.42 -13.44 4.35
C PRO A 92 12.28 -13.55 2.83
N ALA A 93 11.17 -13.08 2.25
CA ALA A 93 10.99 -13.02 0.81
C ALA A 93 11.92 -11.95 0.19
N LYS A 94 12.01 -10.76 0.79
CA LYS A 94 12.98 -9.73 0.36
C LYS A 94 14.43 -10.26 0.39
N GLU A 95 14.81 -10.91 1.49
CA GLU A 95 16.16 -11.47 1.64
C GLU A 95 16.45 -12.53 0.56
N ALA A 96 15.50 -13.44 0.34
CA ALA A 96 15.61 -14.46 -0.71
C ALA A 96 15.69 -13.86 -2.11
N LEU A 97 14.91 -12.80 -2.39
CA LEU A 97 14.96 -12.10 -3.67
C LEU A 97 16.33 -11.47 -3.90
N GLY A 98 16.88 -10.78 -2.88
CA GLY A 98 18.22 -10.19 -2.94
C GLY A 98 19.30 -11.23 -3.23
N LYS A 99 19.24 -12.39 -2.56
CA LYS A 99 20.16 -13.52 -2.83
C LYS A 99 20.04 -14.04 -4.26
N ALA A 100 18.82 -14.18 -4.79
CA ALA A 100 18.60 -14.63 -6.16
C ALA A 100 19.15 -13.63 -7.19
N ILE A 101 18.94 -12.32 -6.97
CA ILE A 101 19.45 -11.26 -7.85
C ILE A 101 20.98 -11.27 -7.84
N GLN A 102 21.61 -11.37 -6.66
CA GLN A 102 23.07 -11.45 -6.53
C GLN A 102 23.65 -12.70 -7.21
N ASP A 103 23.00 -13.86 -7.05
CA ASP A 103 23.45 -15.14 -7.62
C ASP A 103 23.36 -15.15 -9.14
N ARG A 104 22.31 -14.53 -9.72
CA ARG A 104 22.19 -14.39 -11.18
C ARG A 104 23.10 -13.29 -11.74
N GLY A 105 23.33 -12.22 -10.99
CA GLY A 105 24.20 -11.11 -11.39
C GLY A 105 23.66 -10.25 -12.54
N THR A 106 22.38 -10.39 -12.89
CA THR A 106 21.72 -9.59 -13.94
C THR A 106 20.52 -8.85 -13.38
N LYS A 107 20.11 -7.77 -14.06
CA LYS A 107 18.95 -6.99 -13.65
C LYS A 107 17.66 -7.81 -13.66
N LEU A 108 16.94 -7.83 -12.54
CA LEU A 108 15.59 -8.39 -12.42
C LEU A 108 14.56 -7.29 -12.65
N LYS A 109 13.58 -7.55 -13.51
CA LYS A 109 12.40 -6.70 -13.63
C LYS A 109 11.19 -7.35 -12.97
N VAL A 110 10.65 -6.67 -11.96
CA VAL A 110 9.43 -7.08 -11.23
C VAL A 110 8.27 -6.22 -11.70
N ASN A 111 7.24 -6.85 -12.26
CA ASN A 111 6.05 -6.20 -12.81
C ASN A 111 4.96 -6.02 -11.75
N SER A 112 4.85 -6.94 -10.79
CA SER A 112 3.92 -6.87 -9.67
C SER A 112 4.53 -7.53 -8.43
N ALA A 113 4.14 -7.07 -7.25
CA ALA A 113 4.55 -7.64 -5.97
C ALA A 113 3.39 -7.54 -4.98
N TYR A 114 3.58 -7.01 -3.77
CA TYR A 114 2.46 -6.82 -2.84
C TYR A 114 1.34 -6.01 -3.48
N ARG A 115 0.09 -6.47 -3.31
CA ARG A 115 -1.09 -5.78 -3.81
C ARG A 115 -2.03 -5.53 -2.65
N THR A 116 -2.41 -4.29 -2.44
CA THR A 116 -3.33 -3.94 -1.36
C THR A 116 -4.74 -4.44 -1.65
N LEU A 117 -5.57 -4.52 -0.62
CA LEU A 117 -6.98 -4.89 -0.75
C LEU A 117 -7.75 -4.05 -1.81
N PRO A 118 -7.68 -2.70 -1.82
CA PRO A 118 -8.36 -1.90 -2.84
C PRO A 118 -7.81 -2.11 -4.25
N GLN A 119 -6.50 -2.35 -4.41
CA GLN A 119 -5.94 -2.65 -5.73
C GLN A 119 -6.45 -3.99 -6.26
N GLN A 120 -6.50 -5.03 -5.41
CA GLN A 120 -7.07 -6.31 -5.81
C GLN A 120 -8.56 -6.18 -6.14
N TYR A 121 -9.31 -5.39 -5.37
CA TYR A 121 -10.72 -5.09 -5.66
C TYR A 121 -10.88 -4.46 -7.05
N LEU A 122 -10.09 -3.44 -7.39
CA LEU A 122 -10.18 -2.78 -8.70
C LEU A 122 -9.83 -3.73 -9.85
N LEU A 123 -8.76 -4.53 -9.72
CA LEU A 123 -8.43 -5.53 -10.73
C LEU A 123 -9.55 -6.57 -10.89
N PHE A 124 -10.17 -7.01 -9.79
CA PHE A 124 -11.27 -7.97 -9.83
C PHE A 124 -12.52 -7.38 -10.50
N LYS A 125 -12.85 -6.12 -10.16
CA LYS A 125 -13.97 -5.38 -10.74
C LYS A 125 -13.80 -5.13 -12.24
N TRP A 126 -12.62 -4.68 -12.67
CA TRP A 126 -12.36 -4.39 -14.07
C TRP A 126 -12.16 -5.66 -14.90
N GLY A 127 -11.52 -6.67 -14.31
CA GLY A 127 -11.28 -7.98 -14.91
C GLY A 127 -10.81 -7.90 -16.36
N ASN A 128 -11.49 -8.65 -17.22
CA ASN A 128 -11.14 -8.73 -18.64
C ASN A 128 -11.31 -7.41 -19.40
N GLY A 129 -12.13 -6.48 -18.91
CA GLY A 129 -12.28 -5.14 -19.50
C GLY A 129 -10.98 -4.33 -19.51
N CYS A 130 -10.04 -4.69 -18.66
CA CYS A 130 -8.69 -4.11 -18.59
C CYS A 130 -7.58 -5.13 -18.92
N GLY A 131 -7.93 -6.23 -19.60
CA GLY A 131 -6.95 -7.24 -20.03
C GLY A 131 -6.46 -8.17 -18.91
N TYR A 132 -7.20 -8.29 -17.80
CA TYR A 132 -6.89 -9.22 -16.72
C TYR A 132 -7.86 -10.41 -16.76
N PRO A 133 -7.57 -11.47 -17.53
CA PRO A 133 -8.54 -12.54 -17.80
C PRO A 133 -8.84 -13.42 -16.58
N ILE A 134 -7.90 -13.51 -15.64
CA ILE A 134 -8.03 -14.30 -14.41
C ILE A 134 -7.58 -13.43 -13.25
N VAL A 135 -8.53 -13.04 -12.41
CA VAL A 135 -8.25 -12.23 -11.22
C VAL A 135 -8.90 -12.88 -10.02
N ALA A 136 -8.10 -13.18 -8.99
CA ALA A 136 -8.60 -13.72 -7.74
C ALA A 136 -9.57 -12.74 -7.06
N LYS A 137 -10.54 -13.27 -6.29
CA LYS A 137 -11.39 -12.43 -5.45
C LYS A 137 -10.54 -11.68 -4.42
N PRO A 138 -10.88 -10.44 -4.05
CA PRO A 138 -10.19 -9.76 -2.97
C PRO A 138 -10.21 -10.60 -1.68
N GLY A 139 -9.11 -10.54 -0.93
CA GLY A 139 -8.87 -11.38 0.24
C GLY A 139 -8.30 -12.76 -0.07
N THR A 140 -8.27 -13.19 -1.34
CA THR A 140 -7.79 -14.52 -1.74
C THR A 140 -6.53 -14.49 -2.60
N SER A 141 -6.16 -13.34 -3.16
CA SER A 141 -5.00 -13.21 -4.06
C SER A 141 -3.67 -13.41 -3.33
N ASN A 142 -2.74 -14.17 -3.93
CA ASN A 142 -1.41 -14.38 -3.37
C ASN A 142 -0.64 -13.05 -3.24
N HIS A 143 -0.85 -12.07 -4.12
CA HIS A 143 -0.20 -10.76 -3.99
C HIS A 143 -0.57 -10.01 -2.71
N GLN A 144 -1.72 -10.30 -2.09
CA GLN A 144 -2.13 -9.68 -0.84
C GLN A 144 -1.41 -10.27 0.40
N SER A 145 -0.63 -11.33 0.23
CA SER A 145 0.07 -11.99 1.32
C SER A 145 1.47 -11.40 1.59
N GLY A 146 2.02 -10.61 0.65
CA GLY A 146 3.39 -10.11 0.72
C GLY A 146 4.47 -11.12 0.32
N ILE A 147 4.10 -12.25 -0.28
CA ILE A 147 5.05 -13.30 -0.73
C ILE A 147 5.10 -13.52 -2.25
N ALA A 148 4.27 -12.83 -3.03
CA ALA A 148 4.18 -13.05 -4.47
C ALA A 148 4.90 -11.95 -5.27
N ILE A 149 5.52 -12.35 -6.37
CA ILE A 149 6.07 -11.46 -7.40
C ILE A 149 5.68 -11.96 -8.80
N ASP A 150 5.43 -11.02 -9.70
CA ASP A 150 5.36 -11.26 -11.15
C ASP A 150 6.59 -10.64 -11.80
N ILE A 151 7.31 -11.39 -12.63
CA ILE A 151 8.59 -10.95 -13.21
C ILE A 151 8.66 -11.13 -14.72
N ASP A 152 9.56 -10.40 -15.36
CA ASP A 152 10.00 -10.70 -16.72
C ASP A 152 11.00 -11.87 -16.73
N ASP A 153 11.08 -12.59 -17.84
CA ASP A 153 11.98 -13.75 -18.02
C ASP A 153 11.86 -14.81 -16.90
N PRO A 154 10.66 -15.36 -16.63
CA PRO A 154 10.48 -16.37 -15.59
C PRO A 154 11.32 -17.63 -15.84
N GLY A 155 11.53 -18.00 -17.11
CA GLY A 155 12.35 -19.15 -17.50
C GLY A 155 13.82 -18.99 -17.09
N GLY A 156 14.43 -17.84 -17.37
CA GLY A 156 15.81 -17.57 -16.97
C GLY A 156 15.97 -17.34 -15.47
N TRP A 157 14.97 -16.80 -14.78
CA TRP A 157 15.04 -16.53 -13.33
C TRP A 157 14.76 -17.76 -12.47
N ARG A 158 13.98 -18.73 -12.98
CA ARG A 158 13.53 -19.90 -12.19
C ARG A 158 14.65 -20.64 -11.47
N PRO A 159 15.81 -20.99 -12.07
CA PRO A 159 16.87 -21.72 -11.36
C PRO A 159 17.44 -20.96 -10.16
N TYR A 160 17.54 -19.64 -10.26
CA TYR A 160 18.08 -18.77 -9.22
C TYR A 160 17.05 -18.51 -8.12
N LEU A 161 15.81 -18.23 -8.50
CA LEU A 161 14.71 -18.00 -7.57
C LEU A 161 14.40 -19.26 -6.75
N SER A 162 14.29 -20.43 -7.40
CA SER A 162 13.97 -21.69 -6.71
C SER A 162 15.05 -22.14 -5.73
N LYS A 163 16.32 -21.80 -5.96
CA LYS A 163 17.41 -22.03 -5.00
C LYS A 163 17.17 -21.32 -3.66
N TYR A 164 16.45 -20.20 -3.66
CA TYR A 164 16.16 -19.39 -2.48
C TYR A 164 14.68 -19.48 -2.04
N GLY A 165 13.97 -20.54 -2.40
CA GLY A 165 12.63 -20.82 -1.85
C GLY A 165 11.47 -20.19 -2.60
N TRP A 166 11.69 -19.61 -3.77
CA TRP A 166 10.64 -19.12 -4.66
C TRP A 166 10.09 -20.23 -5.56
N VAL A 167 8.77 -20.38 -5.58
CA VAL A 167 8.07 -21.43 -6.32
C VAL A 167 7.29 -20.80 -7.47
N TRP A 168 7.63 -21.22 -8.68
CA TRP A 168 6.94 -20.84 -9.90
C TRP A 168 5.57 -21.51 -10.01
N LEU A 169 4.52 -20.78 -10.40
CA LEU A 169 3.15 -21.29 -10.47
C LEU A 169 2.81 -22.01 -11.79
N GLY A 170 3.72 -21.99 -12.75
CA GLY A 170 3.60 -22.76 -13.99
C GLY A 170 3.00 -21.97 -15.16
N GLU A 171 2.73 -22.68 -16.26
CA GLU A 171 2.40 -22.07 -17.55
C GLU A 171 1.05 -21.35 -17.60
N LYS A 172 0.17 -21.59 -16.62
CA LYS A 172 -1.11 -20.88 -16.50
C LYS A 172 -0.95 -19.47 -15.95
N ASP A 173 0.14 -19.23 -15.23
CA ASP A 173 0.53 -17.92 -14.72
C ASP A 173 2.06 -17.76 -14.82
N PRO A 174 2.59 -17.65 -16.06
CA PRO A 174 4.03 -17.72 -16.30
C PRO A 174 4.89 -16.71 -15.52
N PRO A 175 4.50 -15.46 -15.27
CA PRO A 175 5.38 -14.52 -14.57
C PRO A 175 5.45 -14.78 -13.06
N HIS A 176 4.55 -15.61 -12.51
CA HIS A 176 4.25 -15.60 -11.08
C HIS A 176 5.12 -16.56 -10.25
N PHE A 177 5.64 -16.04 -9.14
CA PHE A 177 6.36 -16.78 -8.12
C PHE A 177 5.84 -16.45 -6.72
N ASP A 178 5.64 -17.50 -5.92
CA ASP A 178 5.40 -17.40 -4.48
C ASP A 178 6.67 -17.73 -3.69
N TYR A 179 7.01 -16.93 -2.69
CA TYR A 179 8.00 -17.32 -1.70
C TYR A 179 7.40 -18.33 -0.69
N LYS A 180 8.00 -19.53 -0.63
CA LYS A 180 7.58 -20.63 0.27
C LYS A 180 8.72 -21.11 1.18
N GLY A 181 9.73 -20.27 1.38
CA GLY A 181 10.86 -20.57 2.25
C GLY A 181 10.54 -20.47 3.75
N ALA A 182 11.58 -20.64 4.58
CA ALA A 182 11.43 -20.54 6.03
C ALA A 182 11.00 -19.12 6.45
N GLY A 183 10.11 -19.03 7.44
CA GLY A 183 9.60 -17.75 7.93
C GLY A 183 8.50 -17.12 7.07
N THR A 184 7.99 -17.83 6.06
CA THR A 184 6.80 -17.39 5.30
C THR A 184 5.64 -17.10 6.24
N GLN A 185 5.06 -15.90 6.08
CA GLN A 185 3.87 -15.46 6.78
C GLN A 185 2.88 -14.92 5.75
N ASP A 186 1.60 -15.24 5.93
CA ASP A 186 0.54 -14.80 5.05
C ASP A 186 -0.16 -13.58 5.63
N LEU A 187 0.01 -12.43 4.99
CA LEU A 187 -0.55 -11.17 5.46
C LEU A 187 -1.99 -10.90 4.99
N ARG A 188 -2.66 -11.82 4.29
CA ARG A 188 -4.03 -11.59 3.79
C ARG A 188 -5.01 -11.20 4.89
N SER A 189 -4.98 -11.91 6.02
CA SER A 189 -5.84 -11.58 7.17
C SER A 189 -5.48 -10.23 7.78
N SER A 190 -4.18 -9.93 7.96
CA SER A 190 -3.71 -8.62 8.41
C SER A 190 -4.08 -7.48 7.47
N ALA A 191 -4.06 -7.70 6.15
CA ALA A 191 -4.46 -6.72 5.14
C ALA A 191 -5.95 -6.38 5.25
N THR A 192 -6.80 -7.38 5.49
CA THR A 192 -8.23 -7.14 5.73
C THR A 192 -8.45 -6.46 7.08
N LEU A 193 -7.77 -6.91 8.13
CA LEU A 193 -7.86 -6.31 9.47
C LEU A 193 -7.39 -4.84 9.48
N ALA A 194 -6.38 -4.52 8.69
CA ALA A 194 -5.92 -3.15 8.49
C ALA A 194 -7.03 -2.25 7.93
N PHE A 195 -7.76 -2.73 6.93
CA PHE A 195 -8.92 -1.99 6.41
C PHE A 195 -10.02 -1.87 7.46
N GLN A 196 -10.39 -2.96 8.15
CA GLN A 196 -11.45 -2.94 9.18
C GLN A 196 -11.15 -1.94 10.30
N LYS A 197 -9.92 -1.96 10.84
CA LYS A 197 -9.48 -1.01 11.87
C LYS A 197 -9.51 0.44 11.39
N LEU A 198 -9.02 0.68 10.18
CA LEU A 198 -8.98 2.05 9.64
C LEU A 198 -10.37 2.57 9.28
N TRP A 199 -11.25 1.69 8.78
CA TRP A 199 -12.66 1.97 8.60
C TRP A 199 -13.32 2.38 9.91
N ASN A 200 -13.18 1.57 10.96
CA ASN A 200 -13.77 1.82 12.27
C ASN A 200 -13.25 3.11 12.92
N LYS A 201 -11.99 3.48 12.67
CA LYS A 201 -11.41 4.76 13.11
C LYS A 201 -12.13 5.95 12.47
N ASN A 202 -12.49 5.84 11.20
CA ASN A 202 -13.07 6.92 10.41
C ASN A 202 -14.61 6.91 10.39
N ASN A 203 -15.24 5.81 10.77
CA ASN A 203 -16.69 5.61 10.74
C ASN A 203 -17.19 5.11 12.11
N PRO A 204 -17.08 5.90 13.19
CA PRO A 204 -17.36 5.44 14.55
C PRO A 204 -18.82 4.99 14.78
N ASN A 205 -19.74 5.44 13.93
CA ASN A 205 -21.17 5.10 13.98
C ASN A 205 -21.56 3.93 13.07
N GLN A 206 -20.62 3.40 12.26
CA GLN A 206 -20.84 2.30 11.32
C GLN A 206 -19.69 1.31 11.39
N LYS A 207 -19.40 0.82 12.58
CA LYS A 207 -18.30 -0.11 12.80
C LYS A 207 -18.60 -1.48 12.21
N ILE A 208 -17.55 -2.11 11.72
CA ILE A 208 -17.54 -3.48 11.22
C ILE A 208 -16.68 -4.36 12.11
N THR A 209 -16.87 -5.68 12.00
CA THR A 209 -16.09 -6.66 12.77
C THR A 209 -14.61 -6.59 12.37
N GLU A 210 -13.72 -6.68 13.34
CA GLU A 210 -12.26 -6.67 13.15
C GLU A 210 -11.68 -8.09 13.26
N ASP A 211 -12.09 -8.98 12.36
CA ASP A 211 -11.73 -10.41 12.35
C ASP A 211 -10.66 -10.77 11.30
N GLY A 212 -10.28 -9.82 10.44
CA GLY A 212 -9.36 -10.06 9.33
C GLY A 212 -9.93 -10.93 8.21
N ALA A 213 -11.25 -11.18 8.18
CA ALA A 213 -11.91 -11.94 7.13
C ALA A 213 -12.48 -11.03 6.04
N TYR A 214 -12.23 -11.36 4.77
CA TYR A 214 -12.85 -10.64 3.66
C TYR A 214 -14.21 -11.26 3.35
N GLY A 215 -15.28 -10.50 3.59
CA GLY A 215 -16.66 -10.89 3.31
C GLY A 215 -17.48 -9.74 2.73
N ASN A 216 -18.79 -9.93 2.66
CA ASN A 216 -19.72 -8.96 2.06
C ASN A 216 -19.67 -7.60 2.78
N GLN A 217 -19.57 -7.61 4.12
CA GLN A 217 -19.44 -6.39 4.91
C GLN A 217 -18.20 -5.58 4.50
N VAL A 218 -17.01 -6.20 4.48
CA VAL A 218 -15.77 -5.53 4.05
C VAL A 218 -15.86 -5.02 2.62
N GLN A 219 -16.45 -5.80 1.71
CA GLN A 219 -16.66 -5.36 0.32
C GLN A 219 -17.61 -4.15 0.23
N GLY A 220 -18.71 -4.14 0.98
CA GLY A 220 -19.66 -3.04 1.05
C GLY A 220 -19.01 -1.74 1.53
N CYS A 221 -18.21 -1.81 2.59
CA CYS A 221 -17.48 -0.66 3.10
C CYS A 221 -16.35 -0.22 2.15
N LEU A 222 -15.65 -1.16 1.51
CA LEU A 222 -14.64 -0.84 0.51
C LEU A 222 -15.24 -0.10 -0.69
N ASN A 223 -16.43 -0.49 -1.15
CA ASN A 223 -17.17 0.19 -2.20
C ASN A 223 -17.44 1.67 -1.86
N GLN A 224 -17.58 1.98 -0.57
CA GLN A 224 -17.97 3.29 -0.04
C GLN A 224 -16.75 4.06 0.49
N THR A 225 -15.55 3.53 0.30
CA THR A 225 -14.31 4.22 0.66
C THR A 225 -13.86 5.10 -0.50
N LEU A 226 -13.38 6.32 -0.21
CA LEU A 226 -12.79 7.19 -1.22
C LEU A 226 -11.44 6.62 -1.70
N ALA A 227 -11.13 6.71 -2.99
CA ALA A 227 -9.89 6.16 -3.54
C ALA A 227 -8.63 6.87 -3.00
N LYS A 228 -8.73 8.17 -2.71
CA LYS A 228 -7.71 8.94 -2.00
C LYS A 228 -7.44 8.44 -0.56
N GLY A 229 -8.31 7.59 -0.02
CA GLY A 229 -8.21 7.06 1.33
C GLY A 229 -9.02 7.85 2.35
N PHE A 230 -8.85 7.48 3.61
CA PHE A 230 -9.59 8.02 4.74
C PHE A 230 -9.04 9.38 5.19
N GLU A 231 -9.87 10.20 5.84
CA GLU A 231 -9.49 11.50 6.41
C GLU A 231 -8.50 11.34 7.58
N MET A 232 -8.79 10.47 8.54
CA MET A 232 -7.87 10.11 9.62
C MET A 232 -6.96 8.98 9.14
N ALA A 233 -5.71 9.32 8.84
CA ALA A 233 -4.71 8.34 8.42
C ALA A 233 -4.16 7.57 9.64
N PRO A 234 -3.60 6.37 9.44
CA PRO A 234 -2.92 5.62 10.49
C PRO A 234 -1.77 6.39 11.15
N TRP A 235 -1.01 7.14 10.36
CA TRP A 235 0.18 7.83 10.81
C TRP A 235 -0.09 9.19 11.47
N ASP A 236 -1.34 9.65 11.53
CA ASP A 236 -1.68 10.91 12.20
C ASP A 236 -1.39 10.84 13.71
N ASP A 237 -1.47 9.65 14.30
CA ASP A 237 -1.11 9.42 15.70
C ASP A 237 0.39 9.04 15.85
N HIS A 238 0.96 8.37 14.84
CA HIS A 238 2.34 7.89 14.84
C HIS A 238 2.98 8.03 13.45
N PRO A 239 3.90 9.00 13.24
CA PRO A 239 4.44 9.26 11.91
C PRO A 239 5.19 8.05 11.36
N ARG A 240 4.97 7.76 10.08
CA ARG A 240 5.71 6.73 9.35
C ARG A 240 7.10 7.21 8.97
N THR A 241 7.97 6.27 8.59
CA THR A 241 9.23 6.64 7.92
C THR A 241 8.90 7.21 6.54
N MET A 242 9.28 8.47 6.29
CA MET A 242 9.03 9.14 5.01
C MET A 242 10.30 9.20 4.16
N ARG A 243 10.18 8.99 2.85
CA ARG A 243 11.31 9.05 1.90
C ARG A 243 10.81 9.28 0.48
N LEU A 244 11.73 9.61 -0.42
CA LEU A 244 11.45 9.64 -1.84
C LEU A 244 11.14 8.22 -2.33
N PHE A 245 9.93 8.03 -2.85
CA PHE A 245 9.42 6.72 -3.25
C PHE A 245 8.50 6.87 -4.49
N SER A 246 8.23 5.76 -5.17
CA SER A 246 7.24 5.68 -6.25
C SER A 246 6.24 4.56 -5.96
N PRO A 247 4.93 4.85 -5.86
CA PRO A 247 4.33 6.19 -5.91
C PRO A 247 4.81 7.09 -4.75
N ARG A 248 4.79 8.41 -4.95
CA ARG A 248 5.22 9.38 -3.93
C ARG A 248 4.46 9.16 -2.63
N MET A 249 5.14 9.28 -1.48
CA MET A 249 4.47 9.29 -0.19
C MET A 249 3.68 10.59 -0.05
N GLN A 250 2.44 10.52 0.45
CA GLN A 250 1.59 11.71 0.56
C GLN A 250 0.72 11.66 1.83
N GLY A 251 0.41 12.83 2.38
CA GLY A 251 -0.48 12.98 3.53
C GLY A 251 -0.12 14.15 4.45
N SER A 252 -0.93 14.28 5.50
CA SER A 252 -0.80 15.25 6.58
C SER A 252 0.53 15.15 7.33
N ASP A 253 1.12 13.95 7.43
CA ASP A 253 2.45 13.74 7.99
C ASP A 253 3.56 14.37 7.13
N VAL A 254 3.45 14.22 5.81
CA VAL A 254 4.36 14.84 4.85
C VAL A 254 4.22 16.35 4.86
N GLN A 255 2.98 16.86 4.91
CA GLN A 255 2.74 18.30 4.99
C GLN A 255 3.36 18.90 6.27
N LYS A 256 3.13 18.27 7.42
CA LYS A 256 3.75 18.67 8.70
C LYS A 256 5.28 18.65 8.64
N LEU A 257 5.87 17.65 7.97
CA LEU A 257 7.31 17.61 7.71
C LEU A 257 7.77 18.80 6.88
N GLN A 258 7.08 19.10 5.77
CA GLN A 258 7.42 20.21 4.88
C GLN A 258 7.31 21.55 5.60
N GLU A 259 6.24 21.78 6.36
CA GLU A 259 6.06 22.96 7.21
C GLU A 259 7.21 23.12 8.23
N ALA A 260 7.63 22.01 8.86
CA ALA A 260 8.73 22.02 9.80
C ALA A 260 10.08 22.34 9.11
N LEU A 261 10.32 21.82 7.90
CA LEU A 261 11.49 22.16 7.08
C LEU A 261 11.48 23.64 6.67
N ILE A 262 10.33 24.19 6.26
CA ILE A 262 10.16 25.62 5.97
C ILE A 262 10.53 26.46 7.20
N LYS A 263 9.99 26.09 8.37
CA LYS A 263 10.30 26.76 9.64
C LYS A 263 11.79 26.67 10.02
N ALA A 264 12.46 25.57 9.65
CA ALA A 264 13.89 25.38 9.86
C ALA A 264 14.78 26.14 8.84
N GLY A 265 14.17 26.86 7.89
CA GLY A 265 14.85 27.75 6.93
C GLY A 265 15.15 27.11 5.57
N PHE A 266 14.52 25.99 5.23
CA PHE A 266 14.65 25.36 3.92
C PHE A 266 13.55 25.83 2.96
N THR A 267 13.85 25.93 1.66
CA THR A 267 12.90 26.40 0.65
C THR A 267 12.27 25.22 -0.09
N LEU A 268 10.97 25.05 0.09
CA LEU A 268 10.12 24.03 -0.56
C LEU A 268 8.64 24.42 -0.38
N ASP A 269 7.75 23.76 -1.13
CA ASP A 269 6.31 23.85 -0.94
C ASP A 269 5.81 22.82 0.09
N ALA A 270 4.75 23.16 0.82
CA ALA A 270 4.06 22.27 1.75
C ALA A 270 2.79 21.68 1.11
N ASP A 271 2.96 20.92 0.03
CA ASP A 271 1.89 20.31 -0.77
C ASP A 271 1.42 18.94 -0.25
N GLY A 272 2.03 18.44 0.84
CA GLY A 272 1.76 17.14 1.42
C GLY A 272 2.25 15.96 0.57
N VAL A 273 3.11 16.18 -0.44
CA VAL A 273 3.68 15.15 -1.32
C VAL A 273 5.20 15.09 -1.15
N TYR A 274 5.74 13.91 -0.81
CA TYR A 274 7.19 13.72 -0.63
C TYR A 274 7.85 13.55 -2.01
N GLY A 275 8.04 14.68 -2.70
CA GLY A 275 8.69 14.79 -3.99
C GLY A 275 10.19 15.07 -3.92
N PRO A 276 10.86 15.26 -5.07
CA PRO A 276 12.28 15.61 -5.14
C PRO A 276 12.66 16.88 -4.34
N GLY A 277 11.74 17.86 -4.26
CA GLY A 277 11.94 19.06 -3.46
C GLY A 277 12.04 18.76 -1.96
N THR A 278 11.11 17.94 -1.44
CA THR A 278 11.15 17.47 -0.05
C THR A 278 12.39 16.61 0.22
N ASP A 279 12.74 15.69 -0.68
CA ASP A 279 13.96 14.88 -0.57
C ASP A 279 15.22 15.75 -0.47
N THR A 280 15.32 16.76 -1.32
CA THR A 280 16.44 17.73 -1.30
C THR A 280 16.50 18.48 0.02
N ALA A 281 15.36 19.01 0.50
CA ALA A 281 15.29 19.75 1.76
C ALA A 281 15.64 18.87 2.97
N VAL A 282 15.17 17.61 2.99
CA VAL A 282 15.51 16.65 4.04
C VAL A 282 17.00 16.34 4.04
N LYS A 283 17.61 16.10 2.88
CA LYS A 283 19.05 15.83 2.78
C LYS A 283 19.89 17.02 3.25
N GLN A 284 19.51 18.25 2.87
CA GLN A 284 20.17 19.46 3.35
C GLN A 284 20.01 19.64 4.87
N PHE A 285 18.82 19.33 5.41
CA PHE A 285 18.59 19.33 6.85
C PHE A 285 19.48 18.30 7.57
N GLN A 286 19.54 17.07 7.06
CA GLN A 286 20.39 16.01 7.60
C GLN A 286 21.87 16.41 7.58
N GLU A 287 22.36 16.96 6.46
CA GLU A 287 23.73 17.45 6.32
C GLU A 287 24.05 18.55 7.33
N LYS A 288 23.20 19.59 7.43
CA LYS A 288 23.37 20.70 8.40
C LYS A 288 23.43 20.23 9.85
N ASN A 289 22.83 19.08 10.16
CA ASN A 289 22.75 18.53 11.51
C ASN A 289 23.70 17.35 11.75
N GLY A 290 24.64 17.06 10.83
CA GLY A 290 25.61 15.98 11.00
C GLY A 290 24.99 14.57 11.03
N MET A 291 23.86 14.38 10.34
CA MET A 291 23.14 13.11 10.24
C MET A 291 23.54 12.36 8.95
N THR A 292 23.17 11.08 8.85
CA THR A 292 23.26 10.34 7.58
C THR A 292 22.38 11.04 6.53
N VAL A 293 22.96 11.36 5.37
CA VAL A 293 22.30 12.09 4.28
C VAL A 293 21.65 11.11 3.30
N ASP A 294 20.59 10.45 3.75
CA ASP A 294 19.88 9.42 2.99
C ASP A 294 18.51 9.88 2.45
N GLY A 295 18.02 11.05 2.88
CA GLY A 295 16.67 11.51 2.54
C GLY A 295 15.55 10.70 3.21
N ILE A 296 15.88 9.91 4.25
CA ILE A 296 14.93 9.11 5.02
C ILE A 296 14.61 9.82 6.33
N VAL A 297 13.33 10.12 6.50
CA VAL A 297 12.76 10.76 7.69
C VAL A 297 12.26 9.67 8.63
N GLY A 298 13.18 9.12 9.42
CA GLY A 298 12.86 8.28 10.57
C GLY A 298 12.70 9.10 11.86
N SER A 299 12.54 8.40 12.99
CA SER A 299 12.32 9.05 14.30
C SER A 299 13.45 10.02 14.69
N GLN A 300 14.71 9.72 14.34
CA GLN A 300 15.84 10.62 14.64
C GLN A 300 15.74 11.95 13.88
N THR A 301 15.44 11.88 12.58
CA THR A 301 15.25 13.07 11.73
C THR A 301 14.06 13.90 12.24
N LEU A 302 12.95 13.26 12.58
CA LEU A 302 11.77 13.94 13.12
C LEU A 302 12.05 14.62 14.45
N VAL A 303 12.62 13.91 15.43
CA VAL A 303 12.97 14.48 16.74
C VAL A 303 13.88 15.68 16.57
N LYS A 304 14.91 15.58 15.72
CA LYS A 304 15.85 16.68 15.49
C LYS A 304 15.20 17.90 14.81
N LEU A 305 14.21 17.68 13.96
CA LEU A 305 13.54 18.73 13.20
C LEU A 305 12.51 19.52 14.04
N ILE A 306 11.88 18.86 15.00
CA ILE A 306 10.82 19.45 15.83
C ILE A 306 11.32 20.05 17.16
N THR A 307 12.58 19.82 17.53
CA THR A 307 13.24 20.38 18.73
C THR A 307 14.06 21.62 18.40
#